data_AF-I3R9Q0-F1
#
_entry.id   AF-I3R9Q0-F1
#
_cell.length_a   1.000
_cell.length_b   1.000
_cell.length_c   1.000
_cell.angle_alpha   90.00
_cell.angle_beta   90.00
_cell.angle_gamma   90.00
#
_symmetry.space_group_name_H-M   'P 1'
#
loop_
_entity.id
_entity.type
_entity.pdbx_description
1 polymer ?
#
loop_
_entity_poly.entity_id
_entity_poly.type
_entity_poly.pdbx_seq_one_letter_code
_entity_poly.pdbx_strand_id
1 'polypeptide(L)' 'MGSRLSVRQRLALFVHYFNVQRPCQALGGRTPAEEVI' A
#
# COMPACT_ATOMS: atom_id res chain seq x y z
N MET A 1 -23.00 8.51 0.92
CA MET A 1 -21.58 8.16 0.67
C MET A 1 -20.75 8.56 1.87
N GLY A 2 -20.02 7.64 2.48
CA GLY A 2 -19.04 7.96 3.52
C GLY A 2 -19.37 7.43 4.91
N SER A 3 -19.50 6.10 5.06
CA SER A 3 -19.32 5.49 6.39
C SER A 3 -17.90 5.78 6.86
N ARG A 4 -17.74 6.25 8.10
CA ARG A 4 -16.44 6.48 8.73
C ARG A 4 -15.67 5.15 8.72
N LEU A 5 -14.71 5.02 7.81
CA LEU A 5 -13.77 3.91 7.82
C LEU A 5 -13.08 3.92 9.19
N SER A 6 -13.11 2.78 9.86
CA SER A 6 -12.38 2.61 11.12
C SER A 6 -10.90 2.93 10.89
N VAL A 7 -10.22 3.46 11.89
CA VAL A 7 -8.78 3.84 11.80
C VAL A 7 -7.94 2.70 11.22
N ARG A 8 -8.25 1.45 11.59
CA ARG A 8 -7.61 0.24 11.06
C ARG A 8 -7.80 0.05 9.56
N GLN A 9 -8.99 0.35 9.03
CA GLN A 9 -9.26 0.26 7.59
C GLN A 9 -8.57 1.39 6.81
N ARG A 10 -8.50 2.60 7.39
CA ARG A 10 -7.70 3.69 6.80
C ARG A 10 -6.22 3.35 6.73
N LEU A 11 -5.67 2.76 7.78
CA LEU A 11 -4.28 2.28 7.78
C LEU A 11 -4.06 1.16 6.77
N ALA A 12 -4.98 0.20 6.67
CA ALA A 12 -4.90 -0.87 5.68
C ALA A 12 -4.90 -0.32 4.24
N LEU A 13 -5.80 0.63 3.94
CA LEU A 13 -5.84 1.29 2.62
C LEU A 13 -4.58 2.12 2.36
N PHE A 14 -4.05 2.82 3.37
CA PHE A 14 -2.81 3.58 3.26
C PHE A 14 -1.62 2.67 2.93
N VAL A 15 -1.44 1.59 3.69
CA VAL A 15 -0.38 0.59 3.47
C VAL A 15 -0.53 -0.05 2.09
N HIS A 16 -1.75 -0.43 1.71
CA HIS A 16 -2.02 -1.04 0.41
C HIS A 16 -1.73 -0.07 -0.75
N TYR A 17 -2.15 1.19 -0.63
CA TYR A 17 -1.86 2.23 -1.62
C TYR A 17 -0.35 2.40 -1.82
N PHE A 18 0.42 2.54 -0.74
CA PHE A 18 1.87 2.73 -0.84
C PHE A 18 2.61 1.48 -1.30
N ASN A 19 2.18 0.30 -0.86
CA ASN A 19 2.84 -0.96 -1.22
C ASN A 19 2.52 -1.44 -2.64
N VAL A 20 1.38 -1.06 -3.22
CA VAL A 20 0.94 -1.55 -4.54
C VAL A 20 1.14 -0.52 -5.65
N GLN A 21 0.89 0.78 -5.39
CA GLN A 21 0.97 1.79 -6.47
C GLN A 21 2.35 2.40 -6.68
N ARG A 22 3.28 2.25 -5.73
CA ARG A 22 4.67 2.63 -6.00
C ARG A 22 5.44 1.42 -6.48
N PRO A 23 5.80 1.34 -7.77
CA PRO A 23 7.07 0.75 -8.13
C PRO A 23 8.14 1.52 -7.34
N CYS A 24 8.69 0.90 -6.31
CA CYS A 24 9.74 1.51 -5.54
C CYS A 24 10.95 1.61 -6.47
N GLN A 25 11.24 2.81 -6.97
CA GLN A 25 12.44 3.07 -7.78
C GLN A 25 13.72 2.68 -7.04
N ALA A 26 13.69 2.69 -5.69
CA ALA A 26 14.75 2.17 -4.84
C ALA A 26 14.96 0.64 -4.95
N LEU A 27 13.94 -0.11 -5.40
CA LEU A 27 13.93 -1.56 -5.57
C LEU A 27 13.96 -1.98 -7.06
N GLY A 28 14.44 -1.10 -7.95
CA GLY A 28 14.51 -1.40 -9.39
C GLY A 28 13.14 -1.43 -10.09
N GLY A 29 12.13 -0.76 -9.53
CA GLY A 29 10.78 -0.70 -10.09
C GLY A 29 9.85 -1.83 -9.66
N ARG A 30 10.29 -2.72 -8.77
CA ARG A 30 9.40 -3.69 -8.12
C ARG A 30 8.61 -3.05 -7.00
N THR A 31 7.41 -3.56 -6.77
CA THR A 31 6.66 -3.21 -5.58
C THR A 31 7.28 -3.91 -4.36
N PRO A 32 7.29 -3.29 -3.17
CA PRO A 32 7.77 -3.96 -1.96
C PRO A 32 7.05 -5.29 -1.67
N ALA A 33 5.80 -5.45 -2.15
CA ALA A 33 5.04 -6.68 -2.02
C ALA A 33 5.62 -7.84 -2.86
N GLU A 34 6.32 -7.55 -3.96
CA GLU A 34 7.00 -8.53 -4.80
C GLU A 34 8.36 -8.99 -4.23
N GLU A 35 8.95 -8.24 -3.30
CA GLU A 35 10.24 -8.58 -2.69
C GLU A 35 10.10 -9.55 -1.50
N VAL A 36 8.88 -9.75 -0.97
CA VAL A 36 8.62 -10.58 0.22
C VAL A 36 8.41 -12.07 -0.12
N ILE A 37 8.85 -12.54 -1.30
CA ILE A 37 8.74 -13.94 -1.75
C ILE A 37 10.11 -14.62 -1.76
#